data_AF-A0A1H8RRB2-F1
#
_entry.id   AF-A0A1H8RRB2-F1
#
_cell.length_a   1.000
_cell.length_b   1.000
_cell.length_c   1.000
_cell.angle_alpha   90.00
_cell.angle_beta   90.00
_cell.angle_gamma   90.00
#
_symmetry.space_group_name_H-M   'P 1'
#
loop_
_entity.id
_entity.type
_entity.pdbx_description
1 polymer ?
#
loop_
_entity_poly.entity_id
_entity_poly.type
_entity_poly.pdbx_seq_one_letter_code
_entity_poly.pdbx_strand_id
1 'polypeptide(L)'
;MNARTLALGAGTAVTTFLLAGAATIELLGAGEAPGVGIVGVFVGVLVGLLAGGLVSVYADRLSGIAVPTLVAYATFGVTFVVIAGTSYVNVPGADDVFSFPVHVGVSVVVALAAALLTGRGRLGERAAPV
;
A
#
# COMPACT_ATOMS: atom_id res chain seq x y z
N MET A 1 -9.66 7.22 -18.22
CA MET A 1 -9.18 6.54 -16.99
C MET A 1 -10.34 6.46 -16.01
N ASN A 2 -10.56 5.28 -15.41
CA ASN A 2 -11.60 5.07 -14.40
C ASN A 2 -11.05 5.43 -13.00
N ALA A 3 -11.90 5.91 -12.09
CA ALA A 3 -11.58 6.17 -10.68
C ALA A 3 -10.92 4.96 -9.99
N ARG A 4 -11.35 3.75 -10.34
CA ARG A 4 -10.73 2.50 -9.86
C ARG A 4 -9.26 2.38 -10.26
N THR A 5 -8.92 2.71 -11.50
CA THR A 5 -7.57 2.63 -12.05
C THR A 5 -6.64 3.64 -11.37
N LEU A 6 -7.16 4.86 -11.14
CA LEU A 6 -6.49 5.89 -10.35
C LEU A 6 -6.23 5.45 -8.91
N ALA A 7 -7.24 4.89 -8.24
CA ALA A 7 -7.11 4.42 -6.86
C ALA A 7 -6.08 3.28 -6.73
N LEU A 8 -6.09 2.32 -7.66
CA LEU A 8 -5.10 1.24 -7.70
C LEU A 8 -3.69 1.77 -7.98
N GLY A 9 -3.54 2.70 -8.92
CA GLY A 9 -2.26 3.33 -9.23
C GLY A 9 -1.70 4.11 -8.05
N ALA A 10 -2.52 4.96 -7.43
CA ALA A 10 -2.13 5.74 -6.26
C ALA A 10 -1.77 4.86 -5.06
N GLY A 11 -2.61 3.86 -4.73
CA GLY A 11 -2.32 2.95 -3.63
C GLY A 11 -1.07 2.08 -3.88
N THR A 12 -0.84 1.66 -5.13
CA THR A 12 0.42 0.99 -5.50
C THR A 12 1.61 1.93 -5.30
N ALA A 13 1.50 3.17 -5.78
CA ALA A 13 2.57 4.16 -5.63
C ALA A 13 2.93 4.37 -4.16
N VAL A 14 1.93 4.57 -3.29
CA VAL A 14 2.11 4.74 -1.85
C VAL A 14 2.80 3.52 -1.24
N THR A 15 2.31 2.32 -1.55
CA THR A 15 2.87 1.09 -0.97
C THR A 15 4.30 0.86 -1.40
N THR A 16 4.59 1.03 -2.70
CA THR A 16 5.94 0.86 -3.23
C THR A 16 6.88 1.95 -2.72
N PHE A 17 6.39 3.20 -2.58
CA PHE A 17 7.14 4.29 -1.94
C PHE A 17 7.57 3.91 -0.53
N LEU A 18 6.64 3.44 0.30
CA LEU A 18 6.91 3.05 1.68
C LEU A 18 7.92 1.91 1.75
N LEU A 19 7.69 0.84 0.98
CA LEU A 19 8.56 -0.34 1.01
C LEU A 19 9.96 -0.04 0.49
N ALA A 20 10.07 0.61 -0.67
CA ALA A 20 11.37 0.92 -1.27
C ALA A 20 12.12 1.96 -0.43
N GLY A 21 11.43 2.98 0.09
CA GLY A 21 12.02 3.99 0.94
C GLY A 21 12.52 3.41 2.27
N ALA A 22 11.68 2.65 2.97
CA ALA A 22 12.05 1.99 4.22
C ALA A 22 13.21 1.01 4.02
N ALA A 23 13.15 0.15 3.00
CA ALA A 23 14.24 -0.78 2.69
C ALA A 23 15.54 -0.05 2.37
N THR A 24 15.48 1.07 1.64
CA THR A 24 16.68 1.87 1.34
C THR A 24 17.30 2.46 2.60
N ILE A 25 16.48 2.97 3.54
CA ILE A 25 16.96 3.52 4.82
C ILE A 25 17.62 2.42 5.66
N GLU A 26 16.97 1.26 5.74
CA GLU A 26 17.47 0.12 6.50
C GLU A 26 18.80 -0.39 5.94
N LEU A 27 18.90 -0.57 4.62
CA LEU A 27 20.12 -1.02 3.93
C LEU A 27 21.30 -0.06 4.07
N LEU A 28 21.04 1.23 4.21
CA LEU A 28 22.07 2.27 4.33
C LEU A 28 22.49 2.57 5.77
N GLY A 29 22.07 1.73 6.74
CA GLY A 29 22.52 1.86 8.14
C GLY A 29 21.49 2.51 9.07
N ALA A 30 20.20 2.26 8.86
CA ALA A 30 19.10 2.55 9.79
C ALA A 30 19.14 3.95 10.45
N GLY A 31 19.44 4.99 9.68
CA GLY A 31 19.28 6.38 10.12
C GLY A 31 20.45 6.96 10.93
N GLU A 32 21.64 6.33 10.93
CA GLU A 32 22.85 6.87 11.57
C GLU A 32 23.26 8.26 11.04
N ALA A 33 22.80 8.64 9.83
CA ALA A 33 22.98 9.98 9.28
C ALA A 33 21.67 10.54 8.68
N PRO A 34 21.34 11.84 8.89
CA PRO A 34 20.15 12.49 8.30
C PRO A 34 20.05 12.35 6.77
N GLY A 35 21.19 12.25 6.08
CA GLY A 35 21.24 12.04 4.62
C GLY A 35 20.63 10.72 4.15
N VAL A 36 20.64 9.67 4.99
CA VAL A 36 20.06 8.36 4.66
C VAL A 36 18.55 8.45 4.48
N GLY A 37 17.87 9.21 5.34
CA GLY A 37 16.43 9.45 5.23
C GLY A 37 16.07 10.14 3.91
N ILE A 38 16.85 11.14 3.50
CA ILE A 38 16.64 11.87 2.24
C ILE A 38 16.78 10.93 1.03
N VAL A 39 17.83 10.10 1.02
CA VAL A 39 18.05 9.12 -0.05
C VAL A 39 16.91 8.11 -0.10
N GLY A 40 16.47 7.60 1.06
CA GLY A 40 15.33 6.70 1.15
C GLY A 40 14.05 7.29 0.59
N VAL A 41 13.71 8.52 0.97
CA VAL A 41 12.54 9.22 0.44
C VAL A 41 12.65 9.41 -1.07
N PHE A 42 13.81 9.84 -1.58
CA PHE A 42 14.02 10.04 -3.01
C PHE A 42 13.85 8.76 -3.82
N VAL A 43 14.49 7.67 -3.38
CA VAL A 43 14.36 6.34 -4.00
C VAL A 43 12.92 5.86 -3.93
N GLY A 44 12.29 5.98 -2.76
CA GLY A 44 10.88 5.65 -2.58
C GLY A 44 9.99 6.39 -3.57
N VAL A 45 10.18 7.70 -3.75
CA VAL A 45 9.35 8.52 -4.66
C VAL A 45 9.53 8.04 -6.09
N LEU A 46 10.77 7.83 -6.55
CA LEU A 46 11.03 7.38 -7.92
C LEU A 46 10.38 6.02 -8.19
N VAL A 47 10.62 5.03 -7.33
CA VAL A 47 10.11 3.67 -7.55
C VAL A 47 8.59 3.63 -7.37
N GLY A 48 8.05 4.39 -6.41
CA GLY A 48 6.60 4.54 -6.20
C GLY A 48 5.89 5.15 -7.40
N LEU A 49 6.41 6.24 -7.96
CA LEU A 49 5.85 6.87 -9.16
C LEU A 49 5.91 5.94 -10.37
N LEU A 50 7.02 5.21 -10.54
CA LEU A 50 7.14 4.22 -11.62
C LEU A 50 6.11 3.09 -11.48
N ALA A 51 5.98 2.49 -10.30
CA ALA A 51 5.03 1.41 -10.06
C ALA A 51 3.58 1.88 -10.21
N GLY A 52 3.23 3.02 -9.61
CA GLY A 52 1.89 3.60 -9.72
C GLY A 52 1.53 4.04 -11.13
N GLY A 53 2.49 4.61 -11.87
CA GLY A 53 2.32 4.96 -13.28
C GLY A 53 2.07 3.72 -14.14
N LEU A 54 2.87 2.67 -13.94
CA LEU A 54 2.74 1.40 -14.66
C LEU A 54 1.38 0.75 -14.39
N VAL A 55 0.96 0.69 -13.12
CA VAL A 55 -0.38 0.22 -12.75
C VAL A 55 -1.46 1.08 -13.39
N SER A 56 -1.33 2.40 -13.37
CA SER A 56 -2.35 3.30 -13.96
C SER A 56 -2.53 3.07 -15.46
N VAL A 57 -1.47 2.67 -16.17
CA VAL A 57 -1.51 2.36 -17.61
C VAL A 57 -2.08 0.96 -17.88
N TYR A 58 -1.74 -0.02 -17.05
CA TYR A 58 -2.04 -1.43 -17.31
C TYR A 58 -3.21 -2.00 -16.49
N ALA A 59 -3.79 -1.27 -15.53
CA ALA A 59 -4.81 -1.79 -14.62
C ALA A 59 -6.06 -2.31 -15.34
N ASP A 60 -6.45 -1.68 -16.45
CA ASP A 60 -7.62 -2.08 -17.23
C ASP A 60 -7.41 -3.43 -17.93
N ARG A 61 -6.15 -3.86 -18.09
CA ARG A 61 -5.78 -5.17 -18.65
C ARG A 61 -5.67 -6.27 -17.59
N LEU A 62 -5.75 -5.92 -16.30
CA LEU A 62 -5.63 -6.88 -15.21
C LEU A 62 -6.92 -7.69 -15.02
N SER A 63 -6.77 -9.01 -15.00
CA SER A 63 -7.87 -9.95 -14.80
C SER A 63 -7.53 -11.01 -13.74
N GLY A 64 -8.55 -11.78 -13.31
CA GLY A 64 -8.37 -12.86 -12.35
C GLY A 64 -7.82 -12.38 -11.00
N ILE A 65 -6.82 -13.11 -10.48
CA ILE A 65 -6.23 -12.90 -9.15
C ILE A 65 -5.37 -11.64 -9.05
N ALA A 66 -4.87 -11.10 -10.16
CA ALA A 66 -4.03 -9.92 -10.15
C ALA A 66 -4.75 -8.70 -9.56
N VAL A 67 -6.06 -8.58 -9.82
CA VAL A 67 -6.87 -7.48 -9.30
C VAL A 67 -6.99 -7.48 -7.77
N PRO A 68 -7.47 -8.54 -7.10
CA PRO A 68 -7.57 -8.56 -5.65
C PRO A 68 -6.19 -8.46 -4.98
N THR A 69 -5.13 -9.03 -5.58
CA THR A 69 -3.76 -8.84 -5.08
C THR A 69 -3.35 -7.37 -5.10
N LEU A 70 -3.65 -6.65 -6.19
CA LEU A 70 -3.30 -5.23 -6.29
C LEU A 70 -4.12 -4.36 -5.33
N VAL A 71 -5.39 -4.71 -5.10
CA VAL A 71 -6.23 -4.08 -4.08
C VAL A 71 -5.62 -4.32 -2.69
N ALA A 72 -5.26 -5.55 -2.36
CA ALA A 72 -4.60 -5.89 -1.08
C ALA A 72 -3.34 -5.04 -0.89
N TYR A 73 -2.49 -5.00 -1.92
CA TYR A 73 -1.24 -4.26 -1.92
C TYR A 73 -1.49 -2.76 -1.68
N ALA A 74 -2.37 -2.14 -2.45
CA ALA A 74 -2.75 -0.75 -2.29
C ALA A 74 -3.32 -0.45 -0.90
N THR A 75 -4.20 -1.32 -0.39
CA THR A 75 -4.79 -1.19 0.93
C THR A 75 -3.74 -1.30 2.04
N PHE A 76 -2.79 -2.22 1.92
CA PHE A 76 -1.69 -2.37 2.89
C PHE A 76 -0.93 -1.04 3.07
N GLY A 77 -0.49 -0.42 1.98
CA GLY A 77 0.25 0.84 2.08
C GLY A 77 -0.60 1.99 2.61
N VAL A 78 -1.86 2.11 2.18
CA VAL A 78 -2.76 3.16 2.68
C VAL A 78 -3.03 2.98 4.18
N THR A 79 -3.31 1.76 4.64
CA THR A 79 -3.49 1.48 6.07
C THR A 79 -2.23 1.82 6.85
N PHE A 80 -1.05 1.48 6.33
CA PHE A 80 0.21 1.85 6.96
C PHE A 80 0.37 3.37 7.11
N VAL A 81 0.08 4.15 6.06
CA VAL A 81 0.12 5.62 6.12
C VAL A 81 -0.87 6.16 7.15
N VAL A 82 -2.10 5.64 7.19
CA VAL A 82 -3.12 6.11 8.12
C VAL A 82 -2.68 5.88 9.56
N ILE A 83 -2.19 4.68 9.89
CA ILE A 83 -1.73 4.38 11.26
C ILE A 83 -0.50 5.23 11.61
N ALA A 84 0.48 5.33 10.71
CA ALA A 84 1.66 6.18 10.94
C ALA A 84 1.30 7.66 11.13
N GLY A 85 0.32 8.16 10.37
CA GLY A 85 -0.21 9.51 10.52
C GLY A 85 -0.88 9.75 11.87
N THR A 86 -1.60 8.75 12.40
CA THR A 86 -2.22 8.87 13.73
C THR A 86 -1.20 8.96 14.88
N SER A 87 -0.04 8.30 14.76
CA SER A 87 1.07 8.46 15.71
C SER A 87 1.70 9.86 15.60
N TYR A 88 1.92 10.37 14.37
CA TYR A 88 2.53 11.69 14.18
C TYR A 88 1.70 12.87 14.75
N VAL A 89 0.37 12.79 14.70
CA VAL A 89 -0.52 13.85 15.20
C VAL A 89 -0.72 13.77 16.72
N ASN A 90 0.00 12.88 17.41
CA ASN A 90 -0.03 12.73 18.87
C ASN A 90 -1.43 12.41 19.41
N VAL A 91 -2.15 11.52 18.70
CA VAL A 91 -3.47 11.05 19.14
C VAL A 91 -3.29 10.29 20.46
N PRO A 92 -3.98 10.67 21.55
CA PRO A 92 -3.79 10.05 22.87
C PRO A 92 -3.95 8.53 22.81
N GLY A 93 -2.91 7.80 23.24
CA GLY A 93 -2.88 6.34 23.25
C GLY A 93 -2.51 5.67 21.91
N ALA A 94 -2.24 6.42 20.83
CA ALA A 94 -1.84 5.82 19.55
C ALA A 94 -0.41 5.25 19.57
N ASP A 95 0.52 5.90 20.27
CA ASP A 95 1.93 5.49 20.27
C ASP A 95 2.16 4.15 20.99
N ASP A 96 1.40 3.87 22.06
CA ASP A 96 1.49 2.59 22.79
C ASP A 96 0.73 1.45 22.09
N VAL A 97 -0.31 1.77 21.34
CA VAL A 97 -1.18 0.78 20.68
C VAL A 97 -0.61 0.34 19.34
N PHE A 98 -0.04 1.28 18.58
CA PHE A 98 0.46 1.01 17.24
C PHE A 98 1.98 0.92 17.24
N SER A 99 2.54 -0.09 17.90
CA SER A 99 3.95 -0.43 17.66
C SER A 99 4.16 -0.88 16.20
N PHE A 100 5.39 -0.81 15.69
CA PHE A 100 5.70 -1.21 14.29
C PHE A 100 5.21 -2.63 13.93
N PRO A 101 5.36 -3.66 14.78
CA PRO A 101 4.78 -4.99 14.51
C PRO A 101 3.25 -4.97 14.39
N VAL A 102 2.57 -4.15 15.20
CA VAL A 102 1.10 -4.00 15.16
C VAL A 102 0.66 -3.28 13.89
N HIS A 103 1.38 -2.24 13.45
CA HIS A 103 1.15 -1.57 12.16
C HIS A 103 1.14 -2.57 11.01
N VAL A 104 2.17 -3.41 10.93
CA VAL A 104 2.32 -4.42 9.89
C VAL A 104 1.18 -5.43 9.98
N GLY A 105 0.90 -5.96 11.17
CA GLY A 105 -0.17 -6.94 11.39
C GLY A 105 -1.54 -6.43 10.96
N VAL A 106 -1.94 -5.23 11.42
CA VAL A 106 -3.23 -4.63 11.06
C VAL A 106 -3.31 -4.35 9.56
N SER A 107 -2.24 -3.79 8.97
CA SER A 107 -2.20 -3.49 7.53
C SER A 107 -2.36 -4.76 6.68
N VAL A 108 -1.75 -5.87 7.09
CA VAL A 108 -1.91 -7.17 6.41
C VAL A 108 -3.34 -7.70 6.52
N VAL A 109 -3.95 -7.63 7.71
CA VAL A 109 -5.34 -8.09 7.91
C VAL A 109 -6.31 -7.29 7.05
N VAL A 110 -6.18 -5.96 7.04
CA VAL A 110 -7.05 -5.08 6.23
C VAL A 110 -6.85 -5.33 4.74
N ALA A 111 -5.60 -5.51 4.29
CA ALA A 111 -5.27 -5.87 2.92
C ALA A 111 -5.93 -7.19 2.49
N LEU A 112 -5.83 -8.24 3.31
CA LEU A 112 -6.46 -9.53 3.03
C LEU A 112 -7.98 -9.42 2.99
N ALA A 113 -8.59 -8.69 3.93
CA ALA A 113 -10.04 -8.46 3.94
C ALA A 113 -10.50 -7.76 2.64
N ALA A 114 -9.79 -6.71 2.21
CA ALA A 114 -10.08 -5.98 0.98
C ALA A 114 -9.96 -6.87 -0.27
N ALA A 115 -8.93 -7.73 -0.31
CA ALA A 115 -8.71 -8.69 -1.37
C ALA A 115 -9.84 -9.73 -1.46
N LEU A 116 -10.28 -10.25 -0.32
CA LEU A 116 -11.36 -11.24 -0.26
C LEU A 116 -12.70 -10.64 -0.67
N LEU A 117 -13.00 -9.40 -0.25
CA LEU A 117 -14.22 -8.69 -0.63
C LEU A 117 -14.28 -8.44 -2.15
N THR A 118 -13.16 -8.02 -2.75
CA THR A 118 -13.09 -7.83 -4.21
C THR A 118 -13.09 -9.14 -4.98
N GLY A 119 -12.57 -10.24 -4.42
CA GLY A 119 -12.67 -11.58 -4.98
C GLY A 119 -14.10 -12.14 -4.97
N ARG A 120 -14.85 -11.94 -3.88
CA ARG A 120 -16.23 -12.43 -3.73
C ARG A 120 -17.22 -11.72 -4.66
N GLY A 121 -17.08 -10.41 -4.87
CA GLY A 121 -17.95 -9.65 -5.78
C GLY A 121 -17.96 -10.21 -7.21
N ARG A 122 -16.81 -10.71 -7.69
CA ARG A 122 -16.67 -11.32 -9.02
C ARG A 122 -17.23 -12.74 -9.12
N LEU A 123 -17.30 -13.48 -8.02
CA LEU A 123 -17.90 -14.83 -7.99
C LEU A 123 -19.43 -14.75 -7.96
N GLY A 124 -19.99 -13.72 -7.31
CA GLY A 124 -21.44 -13.46 -7.31
C GLY A 124 -22.00 -13.11 -8.70
N GLU A 125 -21.26 -12.33 -9.51
CA GLU A 125 -21.67 -11.99 -10.89
C GLU A 125 -21.68 -13.20 -11.84
N ARG A 126 -20.90 -14.25 -11.57
CA ARG A 126 -20.89 -15.48 -12.38
C ARG A 126 -21.99 -16.48 -12.00
N ALA A 127 -22.68 -16.26 -10.88
CA ALA A 127 -23.68 -17.18 -10.33
C ALA A 127 -25.12 -16.77 -10.63
N ALA A 128 -25.36 -15.68 -11.36
CA ALA A 128 -26.70 -15.32 -11.85
C ALA A 128 -27.05 -16.21 -13.06
N PRO A 129 -27.97 -17.17 -12.93
CA PRO A 129 -28.52 -17.87 -14.09
C PRO A 129 -29.54 -16.95 -14.77
N VAL A 130 -29.43 -16.84 -16.09
CA VAL A 130 -30.52 -16.39 -16.96
C VAL A 130 -31.59 -17.47 -16.98
#